data_AF-A0AB34HNS3-F1
#
_entry.id   AF-A0AB34HNS3-F1
#
_cell.length_a   1.000
_cell.length_b   1.000
_cell.length_c   1.000
_cell.angle_alpha   90.00
_cell.angle_beta   90.00
_cell.angle_gamma   90.00
#
_symmetry.space_group_name_H-M   'P 1'
#
loop_
_entity.id
_entity.type
_entity.pdbx_description
1 polymer ?
#
loop_
_entity_poly.entity_id
_entity_poly.type
_entity_poly.pdbx_seq_one_letter_code
_entity_poly.pdbx_strand_id
1 'polypeptide(L)'
;MIAVKIPPAPAKPDFDGPREKMQKLGEGEGSMTKEEFAKMKQELEAEYLAVFKKTVSSHEVFLQRLSSHPVLSKDRNFHIFLEYDQDEVDDFFEQEKHFLNVADDYIHTAACLHSLALEEPTVIKKYLLKAAELFEKLRKVESRVSSDEDLKLTELLRYYMLNIEAAKNNVSLLQSCIDLFKNN
;
A
#
# COMPACT_ATOMS: atom_id res chain seq x y z
N MET A 1 21.22 -24.19 23.66
CA MET A 1 20.44 -23.33 22.74
C MET A 1 21.33 -22.20 22.27
N ILE A 2 21.62 -22.12 20.97
CA ILE A 2 22.33 -20.96 20.41
C ILE A 2 21.26 -19.89 20.19
N ALA A 3 21.39 -18.74 20.85
CA ALA A 3 20.47 -17.63 20.66
C ALA A 3 20.66 -17.05 19.25
N VAL A 4 19.61 -17.12 18.42
CA VAL A 4 19.61 -16.55 17.07
C VAL A 4 19.47 -15.03 17.18
N LYS A 5 20.46 -14.28 16.68
CA LYS A 5 20.39 -12.80 16.64
C LYS A 5 19.65 -12.37 15.38
N ILE A 6 18.45 -11.83 15.54
CA ILE A 6 17.64 -11.30 14.44
C ILE A 6 18.24 -9.95 14.00
N PRO A 7 18.47 -9.73 12.69
CA PRO A 7 18.88 -8.42 12.18
C PRO A 7 17.87 -7.32 12.56
N PRO A 8 18.32 -6.09 12.82
CA PRO A 8 17.40 -4.99 13.12
C PRO A 8 16.49 -4.74 11.92
N ALA A 9 15.20 -4.58 12.17
CA ALA A 9 14.23 -4.26 11.13
C ALA A 9 14.60 -2.93 10.45
N PRO A 10 14.40 -2.81 9.12
CA PRO A 10 14.57 -1.54 8.44
C PRO A 10 13.65 -0.48 9.06
N ALA A 11 14.14 0.75 9.12
CA ALA A 11 13.29 1.88 9.48
C ALA A 11 12.17 2.06 8.45
N LYS A 12 10.99 2.47 8.92
CA LYS A 12 9.87 2.83 8.06
C LYS A 12 10.32 3.94 7.08
N PRO A 13 10.00 3.83 5.78
CA PRO A 13 10.25 4.91 4.83
C PRO A 13 9.59 6.21 5.29
N ASP A 14 10.32 7.32 5.25
CA ASP A 14 9.83 8.66 5.61
C ASP A 14 9.95 9.59 4.40
N PHE A 15 8.80 9.92 3.80
CA PHE A 15 8.70 10.80 2.63
C PHE A 15 7.93 12.09 2.95
N ASP A 16 7.66 12.39 4.21
CA ASP A 16 6.78 13.49 4.60
C ASP A 16 7.37 14.84 4.16
N GLY A 17 8.67 15.04 4.38
CA GLY A 17 9.39 16.25 3.96
C GLY A 17 9.35 16.51 2.44
N PRO A 18 9.83 15.57 1.60
CA PRO A 18 9.74 15.70 0.15
C PRO A 18 8.30 15.90 -0.36
N ARG A 19 7.31 15.22 0.23
CA ARG A 19 5.90 15.33 -0.15
C ARG A 19 5.34 16.72 0.17
N GLU A 20 5.61 17.26 1.35
CA GLU A 20 5.18 18.60 1.75
C GLU A 20 5.78 19.68 0.83
N LYS A 21 7.07 19.53 0.47
CA LYS A 21 7.74 20.45 -0.45
C LYS A 21 7.18 20.38 -1.87
N MET A 22 6.86 19.19 -2.38
CA MET A 22 6.20 19.04 -3.69
C MET A 22 4.82 19.71 -3.71
N GLN A 23 4.04 19.57 -2.63
CA GLN A 23 2.74 20.23 -2.52
C GLN A 23 2.89 21.76 -2.56
N LYS A 24 3.79 22.33 -1.74
CA LYS A 24 4.05 23.78 -1.71
C LYS A 24 4.55 24.32 -3.04
N LEU A 25 5.37 23.54 -3.75
CA LEU A 25 5.85 23.92 -5.08
C LEU A 25 4.67 24.02 -6.08
N GLY A 26 3.72 23.08 -6.03
CA GLY A 26 2.52 23.11 -6.85
C GLY A 26 1.60 24.30 -6.55
N GLU A 27 1.44 24.66 -5.27
CA GLU A 27 0.66 25.84 -4.85
C GLU A 27 1.30 27.17 -5.34
N GLY A 28 2.63 27.19 -5.51
CA GLY A 28 3.41 28.34 -5.94
C GLY A 28 3.63 28.47 -7.45
N GLU A 29 3.17 27.54 -8.28
CA GLU A 29 3.50 27.44 -9.72
C GLU A 29 3.21 28.75 -10.49
N GLY A 30 2.07 29.40 -10.22
CA GLY A 30 1.67 30.64 -10.89
C GLY A 30 2.46 31.89 -10.49
N SER A 31 3.31 31.80 -9.46
CA SER A 31 4.06 32.95 -8.90
C SER A 31 5.51 33.02 -9.35
N MET A 32 6.01 31.98 -10.03
CA MET A 32 7.41 31.85 -10.44
C MET A 32 7.55 31.64 -11.94
N THR A 33 8.75 31.85 -12.48
CA THR A 33 9.01 31.56 -13.90
C THR A 33 9.07 30.05 -14.14
N LYS A 34 8.80 29.63 -15.38
CA LYS A 34 8.87 28.20 -15.76
C LYS A 34 10.24 27.57 -15.50
N GLU A 35 11.31 28.35 -15.64
CA GLU A 35 12.68 27.88 -15.44
C GLU A 35 12.99 27.69 -13.95
N GLU A 36 12.54 28.61 -13.10
CA GLU A 36 12.63 28.47 -11.64
C GLU A 36 11.83 27.26 -11.13
N PHE A 37 10.60 27.10 -11.61
CA PHE A 37 9.76 25.95 -11.26
C PHE A 37 10.41 24.62 -11.66
N ALA A 38 10.92 24.52 -12.89
CA ALA A 38 11.57 23.32 -13.38
C ALA A 38 12.82 22.97 -12.55
N LYS A 39 13.63 23.98 -12.20
CA LYS A 39 14.81 23.78 -11.36
C LYS A 39 14.43 23.29 -9.96
N MET A 40 13.48 23.95 -9.30
CA MET A 40 13.02 23.55 -7.96
C MET A 40 12.39 22.16 -7.95
N LYS A 41 11.61 21.83 -9.00
CA LYS A 41 11.04 20.49 -9.18
C LYS A 41 12.15 19.44 -9.30
N GLN A 42 13.17 19.70 -10.11
CA GLN A 42 14.30 18.79 -10.29
C GLN A 42 15.08 18.56 -8.98
N GLU A 43 15.29 19.61 -8.19
CA GLU A 43 15.94 19.50 -6.88
C GLU A 43 15.11 18.65 -5.89
N LEU A 44 13.78 18.81 -5.88
CA LEU A 44 12.89 17.99 -5.06
C LEU A 44 12.83 16.53 -5.49
N GLU A 45 12.81 16.27 -6.80
CA GLU A 45 12.89 14.91 -7.34
C GLU A 45 14.20 14.22 -6.94
N ALA A 46 15.32 14.96 -6.93
CA ALA A 46 16.61 14.45 -6.46
C ALA A 46 16.60 14.14 -4.95
N GLU A 47 15.97 15.01 -4.14
CA GLU A 47 15.80 14.78 -2.69
C GLU A 47 14.93 13.54 -2.43
N TYR A 48 13.80 13.40 -3.12
CA TYR A 48 12.92 12.24 -3.05
C TYR A 48 13.68 10.96 -3.41
N LEU A 49 14.44 10.99 -4.51
CA LEU A 49 15.23 9.85 -4.97
C LEU A 49 16.31 9.46 -3.97
N ALA A 50 16.94 10.42 -3.28
CA ALA A 50 17.93 10.14 -2.25
C ALA A 50 17.30 9.40 -1.05
N VAL A 51 16.13 9.85 -0.58
CA VAL A 51 15.36 9.19 0.48
C VAL A 51 14.94 7.78 0.05
N PHE A 52 14.46 7.64 -1.19
CA PHE A 52 14.10 6.35 -1.76
C PHE A 52 15.29 5.39 -1.78
N LYS A 53 16.43 5.79 -2.36
CA LYS A 53 17.64 4.96 -2.43
C LYS A 53 18.13 4.52 -1.05
N LYS A 54 18.11 5.43 -0.08
CA LYS A 54 18.47 5.10 1.31
C LYS A 54 17.53 4.07 1.91
N THR A 55 16.23 4.21 1.67
CA THR A 55 15.21 3.27 2.12
C THR A 55 15.40 1.90 1.50
N VAL A 56 15.53 1.82 0.18
CA VAL A 56 15.76 0.57 -0.55
C VAL A 56 17.02 -0.12 -0.04
N SER A 57 18.13 0.61 0.09
CA SER A 57 19.40 0.05 0.60
C SER A 57 19.25 -0.53 2.01
N SER A 58 18.50 0.13 2.89
CA SER A 58 18.22 -0.37 4.24
C SER A 58 17.45 -1.70 4.22
N HIS A 59 16.41 -1.80 3.38
CA HIS A 59 15.60 -3.00 3.23
C HIS A 59 16.39 -4.14 2.56
N GLU A 60 17.18 -3.82 1.54
CA GLU A 60 18.05 -4.77 0.85
C GLU A 60 19.07 -5.39 1.82
N VAL A 61 19.77 -4.57 2.61
CA VAL A 61 20.74 -5.06 3.60
C VAL A 61 20.08 -5.95 4.65
N PHE A 62 18.84 -5.67 5.04
CA PHE A 62 18.10 -6.52 5.96
C PHE A 62 17.82 -7.90 5.36
N LEU A 63 17.33 -7.97 4.13
CA LEU A 63 17.06 -9.23 3.43
C LEU A 63 18.35 -10.02 3.15
N GLN A 64 19.43 -9.35 2.77
CA GLN A 64 20.76 -9.97 2.58
C GLN A 64 21.29 -10.59 3.89
N ARG A 65 21.05 -9.94 5.04
CA ARG A 65 21.42 -10.49 6.34
C ARG A 65 20.59 -11.71 6.71
N LEU A 66 19.30 -11.71 6.40
CA LEU A 66 18.43 -12.88 6.60
C LEU A 66 18.88 -14.05 5.71
N SER A 67 19.14 -13.80 4.42
CA SER A 67 19.56 -14.84 3.48
C SER A 67 20.95 -15.41 3.77
N SER A 68 21.85 -14.62 4.34
CA SER A 68 23.20 -15.07 4.73
C SER A 68 23.23 -15.79 6.09
N HIS A 69 22.13 -15.76 6.86
CA HIS A 69 22.10 -16.31 8.21
C HIS A 69 21.80 -17.83 8.20
N PRO A 70 22.63 -18.70 8.81
CA PRO A 70 22.53 -20.16 8.70
C PRO A 70 21.19 -20.81 9.09
N VAL A 71 20.44 -20.15 10.00
CA VAL A 71 19.11 -20.57 10.46
C VAL A 71 17.99 -19.79 9.75
N LEU A 72 17.97 -18.45 9.85
CA LEU A 72 16.91 -17.59 9.30
C LEU A 72 16.77 -17.70 7.78
N SER A 73 17.83 -18.03 7.04
CA SER A 73 17.75 -18.20 5.59
C SER A 73 16.90 -19.39 5.15
N LYS A 74 16.63 -20.34 6.08
CA LYS A 74 15.79 -21.52 5.87
C LYS A 74 14.40 -21.35 6.49
N ASP A 75 14.10 -20.18 7.03
CA ASP A 75 12.82 -19.92 7.66
C ASP A 75 11.70 -19.95 6.62
N ARG A 76 10.62 -20.68 6.93
CA ARG A 76 9.50 -20.86 6.01
C ARG A 76 8.84 -19.52 5.66
N ASN A 77 8.70 -18.61 6.61
CA ASN A 77 8.08 -17.31 6.35
C ASN A 77 8.99 -16.42 5.51
N PHE A 78 10.32 -16.52 5.69
CA PHE A 78 11.28 -15.83 4.83
C PHE A 78 11.23 -16.33 3.38
N HIS A 79 11.12 -17.65 3.16
CA HIS A 79 10.91 -18.20 1.82
C HIS A 79 9.59 -17.77 1.20
N ILE A 80 8.48 -17.83 1.97
CA ILE A 80 7.17 -17.33 1.52
C ILE A 80 7.27 -15.85 1.12
N PHE A 81 7.95 -15.02 1.92
CA PHE A 81 8.15 -13.61 1.63
C PHE A 81 8.94 -13.37 0.31
N LEU A 82 9.87 -14.26 -0.04
CA LEU A 82 10.70 -14.14 -1.26
C LEU A 82 10.08 -14.79 -2.50
N GLU A 83 9.35 -15.87 -2.33
CA GLU A 83 8.73 -16.70 -3.38
C GLU A 83 7.26 -16.32 -3.63
N TYR A 84 6.78 -15.26 -2.97
CA TYR A 84 5.45 -14.71 -3.12
C TYR A 84 5.18 -14.37 -4.59
N ASP A 85 4.27 -15.13 -5.23
CA ASP A 85 3.85 -14.94 -6.61
C ASP A 85 2.55 -14.14 -6.66
N GLN A 86 2.47 -13.21 -7.59
CA GLN A 86 1.57 -12.05 -7.54
C GLN A 86 0.10 -12.40 -7.81
N ASP A 87 -0.18 -13.53 -8.46
CA ASP A 87 -1.52 -13.92 -8.92
C ASP A 87 -2.40 -14.52 -7.81
N GLU A 88 -1.82 -15.20 -6.81
CA GLU A 88 -2.59 -15.77 -5.67
C GLU A 88 -3.14 -14.68 -4.73
N VAL A 89 -2.62 -13.47 -4.86
CA VAL A 89 -2.86 -12.31 -4.00
C VAL A 89 -4.05 -11.53 -4.49
N ASP A 90 -4.15 -11.32 -5.81
CA ASP A 90 -5.30 -10.69 -6.43
C ASP A 90 -6.57 -11.52 -6.23
N ASP A 91 -6.48 -12.86 -6.32
CA ASP A 91 -7.60 -13.76 -6.03
C ASP A 91 -7.95 -13.81 -4.53
N PHE A 92 -6.96 -13.81 -3.64
CA PHE A 92 -7.19 -13.76 -2.19
C PHE A 92 -7.80 -12.41 -1.75
N PHE A 93 -7.33 -11.29 -2.30
CA PHE A 93 -7.84 -9.95 -2.00
C PHE A 93 -9.20 -9.67 -2.66
N GLU A 94 -9.49 -10.21 -3.85
CA GLU A 94 -10.85 -10.17 -4.42
C GLU A 94 -11.83 -11.02 -3.58
N GLN A 95 -11.36 -12.16 -3.06
CA GLN A 95 -12.16 -12.96 -2.14
C GLN A 95 -12.38 -12.25 -0.79
N GLU A 96 -11.39 -11.51 -0.28
CA GLU A 96 -11.49 -10.71 0.96
C GLU A 96 -12.33 -9.43 0.78
N LYS A 97 -12.32 -8.81 -0.42
CA LYS A 97 -13.25 -7.74 -0.83
C LYS A 97 -14.70 -8.17 -0.75
N HIS A 98 -14.99 -9.41 -1.12
CA HIS A 98 -16.35 -9.96 -1.08
C HIS A 98 -16.88 -10.15 0.36
N PHE A 99 -16.00 -10.22 1.37
CA PHE A 99 -16.35 -10.31 2.79
C PHE A 99 -16.52 -8.95 3.48
N LEU A 100 -16.12 -7.84 2.83
CA LEU A 100 -16.10 -6.50 3.42
C LEU A 100 -17.17 -5.55 2.88
N ASN A 101 -18.13 -6.01 2.06
CA ASN A 101 -19.12 -5.14 1.44
C ASN A 101 -20.30 -4.76 2.38
N VAL A 102 -19.96 -4.34 3.59
CA VAL A 102 -20.86 -3.80 4.63
C VAL A 102 -21.72 -2.64 4.08
N ALA A 103 -21.23 -1.94 3.06
CA ALA A 103 -21.98 -0.92 2.32
C ALA A 103 -23.25 -1.48 1.64
N ASP A 104 -23.19 -2.67 1.05
CA ASP A 104 -24.34 -3.32 0.40
C ASP A 104 -25.38 -3.79 1.43
N ASP A 105 -24.92 -4.26 2.59
CA ASP A 105 -25.80 -4.61 3.71
C ASP A 105 -26.54 -3.38 4.26
N TYR A 106 -25.88 -2.21 4.31
CA TYR A 106 -26.52 -0.96 4.67
C TYR A 106 -27.55 -0.50 3.61
N ILE A 107 -27.30 -0.73 2.31
CA ILE A 107 -28.29 -0.49 1.25
C ILE A 107 -29.51 -1.38 1.47
N HIS A 108 -29.28 -2.68 1.66
CA HIS A 108 -30.34 -3.66 1.81
C HIS A 108 -31.20 -3.36 3.05
N THR A 109 -30.55 -3.07 4.18
CA THR A 109 -31.22 -2.72 5.44
C THR A 109 -32.02 -1.42 5.33
N ALA A 110 -31.46 -0.38 4.68
CA ALA A 110 -32.18 0.87 4.43
C ALA A 110 -33.42 0.66 3.57
N ALA A 111 -33.32 -0.18 2.53
CA ALA A 111 -34.44 -0.51 1.65
C ALA A 111 -35.55 -1.26 2.41
N CYS A 112 -35.21 -2.26 3.22
CA CYS A 112 -36.18 -2.97 4.07
C CYS A 112 -36.89 -2.03 5.06
N LEU A 113 -36.15 -1.12 5.70
CA LEU A 113 -36.72 -0.13 6.61
C LEU A 113 -37.67 0.84 5.90
N HIS A 114 -37.34 1.22 4.65
CA HIS A 114 -38.22 2.03 3.83
C HIS A 114 -39.52 1.30 3.46
N SER A 115 -39.42 0.04 3.05
CA SER A 115 -40.60 -0.78 2.73
C SER A 115 -41.51 -0.95 3.95
N LEU A 116 -40.94 -1.27 5.12
CA LEU A 116 -41.69 -1.37 6.38
C LEU A 116 -42.37 -0.04 6.76
N ALA A 117 -41.69 1.09 6.53
CA ALA A 117 -42.26 2.41 6.80
C ALA A 117 -43.46 2.77 5.91
N LEU A 118 -43.59 2.16 4.73
CA LEU A 118 -44.75 2.36 3.84
C LEU A 118 -46.00 1.65 4.36
N GLU A 119 -45.82 0.53 5.05
CA GLU A 119 -46.91 -0.30 5.61
C GLU A 119 -47.42 0.23 6.97
N GLU A 120 -46.64 1.05 7.67
CA GLU A 120 -46.96 1.56 9.01
C GLU A 120 -47.64 2.94 9.00
N PRO A 121 -48.87 3.11 9.55
CA PRO A 121 -49.58 4.39 9.57
C PRO A 121 -49.29 5.28 10.80
N THR A 122 -48.41 4.85 11.71
CA THR A 122 -48.23 5.47 13.04
C THR A 122 -46.93 6.28 13.17
N VAL A 123 -46.67 6.85 14.36
CA VAL A 123 -45.42 7.57 14.72
C VAL A 123 -44.16 6.73 14.42
N ILE A 124 -44.28 5.40 14.43
CA ILE A 124 -43.22 4.43 14.10
C ILE A 124 -42.65 4.67 12.70
N LYS A 125 -43.49 5.05 11.73
CA LYS A 125 -43.07 5.40 10.36
C LYS A 125 -41.96 6.45 10.33
N LYS A 126 -42.08 7.50 11.16
CA LYS A 126 -41.08 8.57 11.23
C LYS A 126 -39.74 8.07 11.73
N TYR A 127 -39.74 7.12 12.67
CA TYR A 127 -38.52 6.53 13.21
C TYR A 127 -37.87 5.55 12.22
N LEU A 128 -38.66 4.75 11.50
CA LEU A 128 -38.17 3.83 10.46
C LEU A 128 -37.52 4.59 9.30
N LEU A 129 -38.15 5.67 8.81
CA LEU A 129 -37.56 6.53 7.77
C LEU A 129 -36.25 7.17 8.24
N LYS A 130 -36.21 7.63 9.50
CA LYS A 130 -34.99 8.21 10.08
C LYS A 130 -33.89 7.18 10.28
N ALA A 131 -34.24 5.93 10.57
CA ALA A 131 -33.28 4.81 10.62
C ALA A 131 -32.74 4.49 9.22
N ALA A 132 -33.60 4.45 8.20
CA ALA A 132 -33.17 4.24 6.81
C ALA A 132 -32.21 5.34 6.33
N GLU A 133 -32.49 6.60 6.65
CA GLU A 133 -31.57 7.73 6.37
C GLU A 133 -30.22 7.60 7.08
N LEU A 134 -30.19 7.02 8.28
CA LEU A 134 -28.94 6.77 9.01
C LEU A 134 -28.12 5.67 8.35
N PHE A 135 -28.74 4.58 7.90
CA PHE A 135 -28.07 3.53 7.14
C PHE A 135 -27.49 4.03 5.82
N GLU A 136 -28.20 4.93 5.13
CA GLU A 136 -27.67 5.60 3.93
C GLU A 136 -26.47 6.51 4.21
N LYS A 137 -26.41 7.15 5.39
CA LYS A 137 -25.23 7.90 5.83
C LYS A 137 -24.06 6.99 6.20
N LEU A 138 -24.34 5.87 6.89
CA LEU A 138 -23.35 4.87 7.26
C LEU A 138 -22.72 4.23 6.02
N ARG A 139 -23.52 3.90 4.99
CA ARG A 139 -23.02 3.44 3.69
C ARG A 139 -21.97 4.37 3.09
N LYS A 140 -22.22 5.68 3.09
CA LYS A 140 -21.29 6.67 2.52
C LYS A 140 -19.99 6.76 3.31
N VAL A 141 -20.03 6.56 4.61
CA VAL A 141 -18.82 6.51 5.45
C VAL A 141 -18.04 5.22 5.16
N GLU A 142 -18.73 4.08 5.18
CA GLU A 142 -18.14 2.77 4.93
C GLU A 142 -17.46 2.69 3.56
N SER A 143 -18.15 3.16 2.51
CA SER A 143 -17.62 3.16 1.16
C SER A 143 -16.37 4.05 1.02
N ARG A 144 -16.27 5.14 1.80
CA ARG A 144 -15.06 5.97 1.86
C ARG A 144 -13.92 5.30 2.61
N VAL A 145 -14.22 4.62 3.72
CA VAL A 145 -13.22 3.88 4.51
C VAL A 145 -12.66 2.73 3.69
N SER A 146 -13.53 1.91 3.09
CA SER A 146 -13.13 0.83 2.19
C SER A 146 -12.30 1.34 1.00
N SER A 147 -12.69 2.45 0.36
CA SER A 147 -11.90 3.04 -0.73
C SER A 147 -10.52 3.56 -0.27
N ASP A 148 -10.42 4.10 0.94
CA ASP A 148 -9.16 4.60 1.51
C ASP A 148 -8.23 3.44 1.90
N GLU A 149 -8.79 2.32 2.39
CA GLU A 149 -8.04 1.11 2.68
C GLU A 149 -7.58 0.40 1.40
N ASP A 150 -8.45 0.28 0.39
CA ASP A 150 -8.10 -0.26 -0.94
C ASP A 150 -6.97 0.56 -1.60
N LEU A 151 -7.03 1.89 -1.50
CA LEU A 151 -6.00 2.76 -2.05
C LEU A 151 -4.67 2.56 -1.33
N LYS A 152 -4.66 2.52 0.02
CA LYS A 152 -3.44 2.28 0.81
C LYS A 152 -2.83 0.92 0.52
N LEU A 153 -3.67 -0.11 0.42
CA LEU A 153 -3.23 -1.47 0.09
C LEU A 153 -2.63 -1.51 -1.32
N THR A 154 -3.29 -0.90 -2.30
CA THR A 154 -2.81 -0.80 -3.69
C THR A 154 -1.47 -0.04 -3.78
N GLU A 155 -1.33 1.07 -3.06
CA GLU A 155 -0.09 1.85 -3.04
C GLU A 155 1.06 1.08 -2.38
N LEU A 156 0.77 0.38 -1.29
CA LEU A 156 1.74 -0.47 -0.60
C LEU A 156 2.17 -1.65 -1.49
N LEU A 157 1.23 -2.26 -2.21
CA LEU A 157 1.50 -3.33 -3.17
C LEU A 157 2.38 -2.86 -4.32
N ARG A 158 2.05 -1.72 -4.98
CA ARG A 158 2.92 -1.16 -6.02
C ARG A 158 4.31 -0.86 -5.51
N TYR A 159 4.42 -0.36 -4.29
CA TYR A 159 5.70 -0.12 -3.65
C TYR A 159 6.50 -1.42 -3.52
N TYR A 160 5.92 -2.49 -2.98
CA TYR A 160 6.63 -3.77 -2.86
C TYR A 160 6.95 -4.42 -4.21
N MET A 161 6.03 -4.37 -5.18
CA MET A 161 6.26 -4.88 -6.54
C MET A 161 7.46 -4.21 -7.20
N LEU A 162 7.54 -2.87 -7.14
CA LEU A 162 8.65 -2.12 -7.72
C LEU A 162 9.99 -2.48 -7.06
N ASN A 163 9.98 -2.70 -5.74
CA ASN A 163 11.18 -3.11 -5.00
C ASN A 163 11.61 -4.55 -5.34
N ILE A 164 10.66 -5.46 -5.50
CA ILE A 164 10.93 -6.86 -5.88
C ILE A 164 11.48 -6.93 -7.31
N GLU A 165 10.89 -6.18 -8.25
CA GLU A 165 11.35 -6.12 -9.63
C GLU A 165 12.77 -5.55 -9.75
N ALA A 166 13.07 -4.48 -9.00
CA ALA A 166 14.42 -3.92 -8.91
C ALA A 166 15.42 -4.93 -8.34
N ALA A 167 15.03 -5.69 -7.31
CA ALA A 167 15.88 -6.73 -6.73
C ALA A 167 16.15 -7.88 -7.72
N LYS A 168 15.12 -8.35 -8.44
CA LYS A 168 15.25 -9.39 -9.48
C LYS A 168 16.21 -8.95 -10.59
N ASN A 169 16.12 -7.70 -11.05
CA ASN A 169 16.99 -7.15 -12.09
C ASN A 169 18.46 -7.05 -11.65
N ASN A 170 18.72 -6.73 -10.38
CA ASN A 170 20.08 -6.69 -9.87
C ASN A 170 20.69 -8.09 -9.76
N VAL A 171 19.89 -9.08 -9.33
CA VAL A 171 20.33 -10.49 -9.24
C VAL A 171 20.64 -11.07 -10.63
N SER A 172 19.81 -10.80 -11.63
CA SER A 172 20.05 -11.26 -13.01
C SER A 172 21.31 -10.64 -13.63
N LEU A 173 21.61 -9.38 -13.31
CA LEU A 173 22.83 -8.70 -13.73
C LEU A 173 24.07 -9.34 -13.11
N LEU A 174 24.02 -9.62 -11.80
CA LEU A 174 25.10 -10.28 -11.06
C LEU A 174 25.38 -11.69 -11.58
N GLN A 175 24.31 -12.44 -11.89
CA GLN A 175 24.42 -13.77 -12.48
C GLN A 175 25.09 -13.72 -13.86
N SER A 176 24.72 -12.75 -14.70
CA SER A 176 25.34 -12.54 -16.01
C SER A 176 26.84 -12.22 -15.91
N CYS A 177 27.25 -11.43 -14.91
CA CYS A 177 28.67 -11.16 -14.66
C CYS A 177 29.41 -12.42 -14.20
N ILE A 178 28.82 -13.24 -13.34
CA ILE A 178 29.42 -14.52 -12.88
C ILE A 178 29.62 -15.48 -14.06
N ASP A 179 28.64 -15.56 -14.96
CA ASP A 179 28.73 -16.46 -16.12
C ASP A 179 29.78 -16.00 -17.13
N LEU A 180 30.02 -14.69 -17.27
CA LEU A 180 31.14 -14.14 -18.04
C LEU A 180 32.52 -14.49 -17.44
N PHE A 181 32.61 -14.61 -16.11
CA PHE A 181 33.85 -15.01 -15.43
C PHE A 181 34.07 -16.52 -15.41
N LYS A 182 33.02 -17.34 -15.50
CA LYS A 182 33.14 -18.80 -15.60
C LYS A 182 33.47 -19.31 -17.01
N ASN A 183 33.20 -18.49 -18.03
CA ASN A 183 33.43 -18.83 -19.44
C ASN A 183 34.75 -18.26 -20.01
N ASN A 184 35.62 -17.71 -19.15
CA ASN A 184 37.04 -17.41 -19.41
C ASN A 184 37.91 -18.28 -18.51
#